data_AF-A0A941X625-F1
#
_entry.id   AF-A0A941X625-F1
#
_cell.length_a   1.000
_cell.length_b   1.000
_cell.length_c   1.000
_cell.angle_alpha   90.00
_cell.angle_beta   90.00
_cell.angle_gamma   90.00
#
_symmetry.space_group_name_H-M   'P 1'
#
loop_
_entity.id
_entity.type
_entity.pdbx_description
1 polymer ?
#
loop_
_entity_poly.entity_id
_entity_poly.type
_entity_poly.pdbx_seq_one_letter_code
_entity_poly.pdbx_strand_id
1 'polypeptide(L)' 'MPNTTMKFYRGDVIKKLVKKYGTKKQFTEEEKGLFLAYDKKSKTWTACDNSDGNCWVEDFKSRRDAIKWLFGV' A
#
# COMPACT_ATOMS: atom_id res chain seq x y z
N MET A 1 -16.89 -9.16 -1.91
CA MET A 1 -15.46 -8.77 -1.86
C MET A 1 -14.88 -9.41 -0.62
N PRO A 2 -13.73 -10.11 -0.68
CA PRO A 2 -13.10 -10.60 0.54
C PRO A 2 -12.92 -9.43 1.52
N ASN A 3 -13.01 -9.70 2.82
CA ASN A 3 -12.77 -8.71 3.89
C ASN A 3 -11.29 -8.28 3.87
N THR A 4 -10.88 -7.53 2.85
CA THR A 4 -9.50 -7.06 2.69
C THR A 4 -9.26 -5.93 3.68
N THR A 5 -8.68 -6.27 4.82
CA THR A 5 -8.31 -5.31 5.85
C THR A 5 -7.08 -4.51 5.42
N MET A 6 -7.20 -3.18 5.37
CA MET A 6 -6.08 -2.28 5.09
C MET A 6 -5.12 -2.23 6.28
N LYS A 7 -3.82 -2.42 6.02
CA LYS A 7 -2.76 -2.33 7.03
C LYS A 7 -2.13 -0.92 7.01
N PHE A 8 -1.99 -0.31 8.18
CA PHE A 8 -1.45 1.05 8.32
C PHE A 8 -0.03 1.05 8.89
N TYR A 9 0.84 1.89 8.32
CA TYR A 9 2.22 2.06 8.73
C TYR A 9 2.63 3.53 8.83
N ARG A 10 3.77 3.80 9.49
CA ARG A 10 4.40 5.13 9.52
C ARG A 10 5.76 5.06 8.83
N GLY A 11 6.12 6.11 8.09
CA GLY A 11 7.39 6.23 7.39
C GLY A 11 7.42 5.56 6.02
N ASP A 12 8.63 5.20 5.58
CA ASP A 12 8.94 4.68 4.24
C ASP A 12 8.63 3.18 4.04
N VAL A 13 7.77 2.60 4.89
CA VAL A 13 7.52 1.15 4.95
C VAL A 13 7.03 0.62 3.61
N ILE A 14 6.19 1.36 2.89
CA ILE A 14 5.71 0.95 1.56
C ILE A 14 6.88 0.81 0.58
N LYS A 15 7.85 1.72 0.57
CA LYS A 15 9.02 1.61 -0.30
C LYS A 15 9.82 0.33 -0.02
N LYS A 16 9.90 -0.07 1.25
CA LYS A 16 10.54 -1.34 1.66
C LYS A 16 9.72 -2.55 1.23
N LEU A 17 8.39 -2.49 1.34
CA LEU A 17 7.49 -3.54 0.84
C LEU A 17 7.61 -3.68 -0.67
N VAL A 18 7.53 -2.59 -1.43
CA VAL A 18 7.71 -2.58 -2.89
C VAL A 18 9.06 -3.16 -3.29
N LYS A 19 10.15 -2.80 -2.61
CA LYS A 19 11.47 -3.40 -2.87
C LYS A 19 11.51 -4.89 -2.55
N LYS A 20 10.87 -5.32 -1.46
CA LYS A 20 10.79 -6.73 -1.04
C LYS A 20 9.93 -7.56 -1.99
N TYR A 21 8.89 -6.97 -2.53
CA TYR A 21 7.82 -7.64 -3.27
C TYR A 21 8.01 -7.56 -4.78
N GLY A 22 8.42 -6.42 -5.32
CA GLY A 22 8.68 -6.25 -6.76
C GLY A 22 9.77 -7.17 -7.32
N THR A 23 10.57 -7.81 -6.47
CA THR A 23 11.58 -8.81 -6.87
C THR A 23 11.07 -10.26 -6.79
N LYS A 24 9.87 -10.50 -6.26
CA LYS A 24 9.31 -11.84 -6.07
C LYS A 24 8.45 -12.26 -7.27
N LYS A 25 8.59 -13.53 -7.68
CA LYS A 25 7.75 -14.15 -8.72
C LYS A 25 6.38 -14.62 -8.20
N GLN A 26 6.25 -14.85 -6.89
CA GLN A 26 5.01 -15.29 -6.24
C GLN A 26 4.91 -14.70 -4.83
N PHE A 27 3.68 -14.37 -4.43
CA PHE A 27 3.32 -13.78 -3.13
C PHE A 27 2.50 -14.77 -2.31
N THR A 28 2.72 -14.82 -1.00
CA THR A 28 1.82 -15.54 -0.10
C THR A 28 0.53 -14.74 0.12
N GLU A 29 -0.56 -15.40 0.52
CA GLU A 29 -1.82 -14.73 0.85
C GLU A 29 -1.65 -13.70 1.99
N GLU A 30 -0.69 -13.91 2.89
CA GLU A 30 -0.36 -12.98 3.98
C GLU A 30 0.36 -11.71 3.51
N GLU A 31 1.07 -11.82 2.37
CA GLU A 31 1.79 -10.74 1.70
C GLU A 31 0.90 -9.91 0.76
N LYS A 32 -0.27 -10.46 0.39
CA LYS A 32 -1.30 -9.72 -0.35
C LYS A 32 -2.09 -8.79 0.57
N GLY A 33 -2.65 -7.74 -0.03
CA GLY A 33 -3.58 -6.83 0.64
C GLY A 33 -3.33 -5.36 0.32
N LEU A 34 -4.02 -4.50 1.08
CA LEU A 34 -3.97 -3.05 0.94
C LEU A 34 -3.09 -2.46 2.04
N PHE A 35 -2.19 -1.58 1.67
CA PHE A 35 -1.23 -0.97 2.57
C PHE A 35 -1.29 0.54 2.45
N LEU A 36 -1.26 1.23 3.59
CA LEU A 36 -1.22 2.69 3.65
C LEU A 36 -0.11 3.13 4.61
N ALA A 37 0.74 4.04 4.18
CA ALA A 37 1.73 4.66 5.06
C ALA A 37 1.69 6.18 4.99
N TYR A 38 2.10 6.81 6.09
CA TYR A 38 2.31 8.26 6.14
C TYR A 38 3.78 8.59 6.42
N ASP A 39 4.40 9.34 5.52
CA ASP A 39 5.74 9.87 5.70
C ASP A 39 5.67 11.30 6.27
N LYS A 40 6.19 11.47 7.49
CA LYS A 40 6.22 12.76 8.19
C LYS A 40 7.19 13.78 7.57
N LYS A 41 8.25 13.32 6.89
CA LYS A 41 9.26 14.21 6.28
C LYS A 41 8.70 14.88 5.04
N SER A 42 8.11 14.10 4.14
CA SER A 42 7.47 14.60 2.91
C SER A 42 6.04 15.09 3.12
N LYS A 43 5.41 14.76 4.27
CA LYS A 43 3.99 14.98 4.56
C LYS A 43 3.09 14.36 3.48
N THR A 44 3.40 13.14 3.07
CA THR A 44 2.67 12.40 2.03
C THR A 44 2.13 11.07 2.56
N TRP A 45 1.03 10.65 1.96
CA TRP A 45 0.39 9.36 2.15
C TRP A 45 0.74 8.47 0.98
N THR A 46 1.36 7.32 1.22
CA THR A 46 1.65 6.33 0.18
C THR A 46 0.66 5.19 0.30
N ALA A 47 -0.12 4.96 -0.73
CA ALA A 47 -0.99 3.80 -0.86
C ALA A 47 -0.28 2.71 -1.66
N CYS A 48 -0.48 1.44 -1.30
CA CYS A 48 -0.05 0.30 -2.08
C CYS A 48 -1.15 -0.76 -2.11
N ASP A 49 -1.60 -1.08 -3.32
CA ASP A 49 -2.45 -2.23 -3.60
C ASP A 49 -1.60 -3.40 -4.06
N ASN A 50 -1.50 -4.41 -3.20
CA ASN A 50 -0.87 -5.68 -3.52
C ASN A 50 -1.87 -6.85 -3.42
N SER A 51 -3.16 -6.60 -3.63
CA SER A 51 -4.19 -7.64 -3.58
C SER A 51 -4.03 -8.68 -4.68
N ASP A 52 -3.50 -8.28 -5.84
CA ASP A 52 -3.23 -9.11 -7.00
C ASP A 52 -1.76 -9.55 -7.12
N GLY A 53 -0.89 -9.07 -6.22
CA GLY A 53 0.56 -9.31 -6.25
C GLY A 53 1.35 -8.34 -7.12
N ASN A 54 0.75 -7.30 -7.71
CA ASN A 54 1.45 -6.39 -8.61
C ASN A 54 2.02 -5.15 -7.92
N CYS A 55 1.77 -4.94 -6.62
CA CYS A 55 2.28 -3.81 -5.84
C CYS A 55 2.08 -2.44 -6.51
N TRP A 56 0.85 -2.13 -6.93
CA TRP A 56 0.50 -0.80 -7.44
C TRP A 56 0.67 0.24 -6.34
N VAL A 57 1.42 1.32 -6.59
CA VAL A 57 1.78 2.31 -5.56
C VAL A 57 1.51 3.71 -6.06
N GLU A 58 0.92 4.55 -5.22
CA GLU A 58 0.65 5.95 -5.52
C GLU A 58 0.82 6.85 -4.28
N ASP A 59 1.27 8.08 -4.49
CA ASP A 59 1.51 9.07 -3.43
C ASP A 59 0.43 10.16 -3.43
N PHE A 60 -0.08 10.50 -2.24
CA PHE A 60 -1.17 11.46 -2.04
C PHE A 60 -0.83 12.50 -0.98
N LYS A 61 -1.41 13.69 -1.09
CA LYS A 61 -1.37 14.71 -0.03
C LYS A 61 -2.42 14.50 1.06
N SER A 62 -3.50 13.81 0.72
CA SER A 62 -4.65 13.58 1.60
C SER A 62 -4.77 12.11 1.96
N ARG A 63 -5.00 11.83 3.25
CA ARG A 63 -5.33 10.48 3.72
C ARG A 63 -6.59 9.95 3.03
N ARG A 64 -7.58 10.82 2.84
CA ARG A 64 -8.87 10.46 2.27
C ARG A 64 -8.71 9.99 0.82
N ASP A 65 -7.92 10.69 0.04
CA ASP A 65 -7.72 10.36 -1.38
C ASP A 65 -6.93 9.06 -1.54
N ALA A 66 -5.93 8.83 -0.69
CA ALA A 66 -5.22 7.55 -0.65
C ALA A 66 -6.14 6.36 -0.33
N ILE A 67 -7.07 6.53 0.62
CA ILE A 67 -8.06 5.50 0.95
C ILE A 67 -9.05 5.30 -0.21
N LYS A 68 -9.54 6.39 -0.82
CA LYS A 68 -10.42 6.31 -1.99
C LYS A 68 -9.79 5.52 -3.12
N TRP A 69 -8.51 5.78 -3.41
CA TRP A 69 -7.75 5.06 -4.42
C TRP A 69 -7.65 3.55 -4.10
N LEU A 70 -7.38 3.18 -2.85
CA LEU A 70 -7.28 1.78 -2.42
C LEU A 70 -8.60 1.00 -2.47
N PHE A 71 -9.73 1.67 -2.27
CA PHE A 71 -11.05 1.03 -2.21
C PHE A 71 -11.89 1.26 -3.48
N GLY A 72 -11.44 2.10 -4.41
CA GLY A 72 -12.18 2.46 -5.63
C GLY A 72 -13.47 3.23 -5.37
N VAL A 73 -13.50 4.11 -4.35
CA VAL A 73 -14.70 4.83 -3.86
C VAL A 73 -14.62 6.35 -3.95
#